data_AF-A0A0F9JM17-F1
#
_entry.id   AF-A0A0F9JM17-F1
#
_cell.length_a   1.000
_cell.length_b   1.000
_cell.length_c   1.000
_cell.angle_alpha   90.00
_cell.angle_beta   90.00
_cell.angle_gamma   90.00
#
_symmetry.space_group_name_H-M   'P 1'
#
loop_
_entity.id
_entity.type
_entity.pdbx_description
1 polymer ?
#
loop_
_entity_poly.entity_id
_entity_poly.type
_entity_poly.pdbx_seq_one_letter_code
_entity_poly.pdbx_strand_id
1 'polypeptide(L)'
;MKIDFSKLQVSKLDGEPVEDFYKDVANVIYKFTEDLDLVDIAIQINRGNIVELRDSDSQKIVRLFESNKIPMFAFARKAVIDFVTLQKQKSNTDEK
;
A
#
# COMPACT_ATOMS: atom_id res chain seq x y z
N MET A 1 -6.16 1.27 12.28
CA MET A 1 -6.46 2.35 11.30
C MET A 1 -7.11 1.76 10.06
N LYS A 2 -7.95 2.52 9.34
CA LYS A 2 -8.63 2.05 8.13
C LYS A 2 -8.06 2.75 6.90
N ILE A 3 -7.58 1.98 5.93
CA ILE A 3 -6.95 2.48 4.70
C ILE A 3 -7.72 1.99 3.48
N ASP A 4 -8.09 2.92 2.61
CA ASP A 4 -8.69 2.64 1.30
C ASP A 4 -7.63 2.74 0.21
N PHE A 5 -7.03 1.62 -0.17
CA PHE A 5 -5.97 1.58 -1.19
C PHE A 5 -6.46 1.94 -2.58
N SER A 6 -7.76 1.89 -2.87
CA SER A 6 -8.29 2.31 -4.19
C SER A 6 -8.06 3.80 -4.48
N LYS A 7 -7.82 4.59 -3.42
CA LYS A 7 -7.45 6.01 -3.50
C LYS A 7 -5.97 6.23 -3.81
N LEU A 8 -5.15 5.17 -3.83
CA LEU A 8 -3.77 5.26 -4.25
C LEU A 8 -3.73 5.33 -5.78
N GLN A 9 -3.36 6.50 -6.30
CA GLN A 9 -3.25 6.75 -7.72
C GLN A 9 -1.82 7.12 -8.09
N VAL A 10 -1.37 6.59 -9.22
CA VAL A 10 -0.12 6.98 -9.88
C VAL A 10 -0.44 7.22 -11.36
N SER A 11 0.24 8.19 -11.96
CA SER A 11 0.08 8.51 -13.39
C SER A 11 1.32 8.10 -14.17
N LYS A 12 1.11 7.77 -15.44
CA LYS A 12 2.16 7.62 -16.44
C LYS A 12 2.76 8.99 -16.79
N LEU A 13 3.85 8.96 -17.56
CA LEU A 13 4.56 10.18 -17.99
C LEU A 13 3.73 11.07 -18.93
N ASP A 14 2.76 10.49 -19.64
CA ASP A 14 1.79 11.21 -20.48
C ASP A 14 0.61 11.81 -19.69
N GLY A 15 0.55 11.57 -18.37
CA GLY A 15 -0.49 12.05 -17.48
C GLY A 15 -1.65 11.07 -17.27
N GLU A 16 -1.73 9.99 -18.05
CA GLU A 16 -2.81 9.01 -17.92
C GLU A 16 -2.69 8.24 -16.59
N PRO A 17 -3.79 8.07 -15.83
CA PRO A 17 -3.77 7.30 -14.60
C PRO A 17 -3.46 5.83 -14.87
N VAL A 18 -2.73 5.21 -13.95
CA VAL A 18 -2.59 3.75 -13.92
C VAL A 18 -3.84 3.17 -13.27
N GLU A 19 -4.70 2.57 -14.09
CA GLU A 19 -5.91 1.90 -13.62
C GLU A 19 -5.55 0.77 -12.64
N ASP A 20 -6.36 0.64 -11.60
CA ASP A 20 -6.26 -0.45 -10.62
C ASP A 20 -4.86 -0.65 -10.01
N PHE A 21 -4.05 0.41 -9.89
CA PHE A 21 -2.69 0.32 -9.35
C PHE A 21 -2.62 -0.34 -7.95
N TYR A 22 -3.67 -0.21 -7.13
CA TYR A 22 -3.78 -0.90 -5.85
C TYR A 22 -3.74 -2.43 -5.97
N LYS A 23 -4.16 -3.01 -7.11
CA LYS A 23 -4.02 -4.45 -7.40
C LYS A 23 -2.57 -4.84 -7.63
N ASP A 24 -1.76 -3.97 -8.24
CA ASP A 24 -0.32 -4.20 -8.38
C ASP A 24 0.36 -4.18 -7.01
N VAL A 25 -0.02 -3.24 -6.15
CA VAL A 25 0.43 -3.17 -4.76
C VAL A 25 0.05 -4.44 -4.00
N ALA A 26 -1.20 -4.88 -4.10
CA ALA A 26 -1.66 -6.14 -3.49
C ALA A 26 -0.86 -7.35 -3.98
N ASN A 27 -0.64 -7.46 -5.29
CA ASN A 27 0.12 -8.56 -5.88
C ASN A 27 1.57 -8.58 -5.39
N VAL A 28 2.18 -7.40 -5.22
CA VAL A 28 3.52 -7.30 -4.63
C VAL A 28 3.52 -7.77 -3.18
N ILE A 29 2.59 -7.28 -2.35
CA ILE A 29 2.52 -7.71 -0.95
C ILE A 29 2.33 -9.22 -0.87
N TYR A 30 1.38 -9.77 -1.64
CA TYR A 30 1.08 -11.20 -1.67
C TYR A 30 2.29 -12.06 -2.05
N LYS A 31 3.06 -11.64 -3.07
CA LYS A 31 4.19 -12.43 -3.59
C LYS A 31 5.47 -12.33 -2.77
N PHE A 32 5.67 -11.21 -2.07
CA PHE A 32 6.96 -10.89 -1.44
C PHE A 32 6.92 -10.80 0.08
N THR A 33 5.74 -10.93 0.70
CA THR A 33 5.64 -11.05 2.15
C THR A 33 6.03 -12.45 2.62
N GLU A 34 6.75 -12.52 3.74
CA GLU A 34 6.96 -13.75 4.51
C GLU A 34 5.94 -13.89 5.66
N ASP A 35 5.13 -12.84 5.87
CA ASP A 35 4.13 -12.76 6.92
C ASP A 35 2.73 -13.08 6.39
N LEU A 36 2.10 -14.12 6.95
CA LEU A 36 0.77 -14.58 6.59
C LEU A 36 -0.31 -13.53 6.87
N ASP A 37 -0.15 -12.68 7.88
CA ASP A 37 -1.11 -11.61 8.17
C ASP A 37 -1.17 -10.62 6.99
N LEU A 38 -0.02 -10.35 6.34
CA LEU A 38 0.04 -9.48 5.18
C LEU A 38 -0.54 -10.13 3.92
N VAL A 39 -0.60 -11.46 3.85
CA VAL A 39 -1.24 -12.17 2.73
C VAL A 39 -2.74 -11.89 2.74
N ASP A 40 -3.39 -11.98 3.89
CA ASP A 40 -4.82 -11.69 4.03
C ASP A 40 -5.14 -10.22 3.75
N ILE A 41 -4.28 -9.32 4.22
CA ILE A 41 -4.34 -7.89 3.89
C ILE A 41 -4.23 -7.69 2.38
N ALA A 42 -3.27 -8.33 1.70
CA ALA A 42 -3.11 -8.21 0.25
C ALA A 42 -4.35 -8.66 -0.51
N ILE A 43 -5.00 -9.75 -0.09
CA ILE A 43 -6.24 -10.24 -0.69
C ILE A 43 -7.36 -9.19 -0.55
N GLN A 44 -7.47 -8.54 0.62
CA GLN A 44 -8.45 -7.49 0.84
C GLN A 44 -8.18 -6.25 -0.01
N ILE A 45 -6.91 -5.82 -0.11
CA ILE A 45 -6.50 -4.72 -1.00
C ILE A 45 -6.89 -5.04 -2.44
N ASN A 46 -6.59 -6.25 -2.93
CA ASN A 46 -6.88 -6.66 -4.31
C ASN A 46 -8.38 -6.61 -4.66
N ARG A 47 -9.25 -6.82 -3.66
CA ARG A 47 -10.72 -6.72 -3.81
C ARG A 47 -11.23 -5.27 -3.80
N GLY A 48 -10.36 -4.28 -3.60
CA GLY A 48 -10.73 -2.87 -3.48
C GLY A 48 -11.41 -2.55 -2.14
N ASN A 49 -11.21 -3.38 -1.12
CA ASN A 49 -11.82 -3.16 0.19
C ASN A 49 -11.05 -2.09 0.99
N ILE A 50 -11.77 -1.42 1.89
CA ILE A 50 -11.14 -0.66 2.98
C ILE A 50 -10.55 -1.67 3.95
N VAL A 51 -9.24 -1.59 4.18
CA VAL A 51 -8.51 -2.56 5.00
C VAL A 51 -8.22 -1.95 6.36
N GLU A 52 -8.47 -2.73 7.41
CA GLU A 52 -8.04 -2.39 8.75
C GLU A 52 -6.62 -2.87 8.99
N LEU A 53 -5.73 -1.95 9.32
CA LEU A 53 -4.32 -2.21 9.56
C LEU A 53 -3.96 -1.85 11.00
N ARG A 54 -3.20 -2.72 11.64
CA ARG A 54 -2.46 -2.39 12.85
C ARG A 54 -1.26 -1.52 12.48
N ASP A 55 -0.73 -0.80 13.46
CA ASP A 55 0.47 0.02 13.23
C ASP A 55 1.64 -0.85 12.72
N SER A 56 1.80 -2.05 13.29
CA SER A 56 2.80 -3.03 12.87
C SER A 56 2.66 -3.44 11.42
N ASP A 57 1.43 -3.65 10.92
CA ASP A 57 1.20 -4.12 9.55
C ASP A 57 1.58 -3.03 8.55
N SER A 58 1.27 -1.77 8.87
CA SER A 58 1.67 -0.63 8.05
C SER A 58 3.17 -0.42 7.97
N GLN A 59 3.88 -0.61 9.10
CA GLN A 59 5.35 -0.56 9.11
C GLN A 59 5.94 -1.69 8.28
N LYS A 60 5.37 -2.90 8.33
CA LYS A 60 5.80 -4.02 7.49
C LYS A 60 5.59 -3.73 6.01
N ILE A 61 4.45 -3.17 5.62
CA ILE A 61 4.19 -2.75 4.24
C ILE A 61 5.22 -1.71 3.79
N VAL A 62 5.46 -0.66 4.59
CA VAL A 62 6.48 0.36 4.25
C VAL A 62 7.86 -0.29 4.05
N ARG A 63 8.31 -1.11 5.00
CA ARG A 63 9.60 -1.81 4.90
C ARG A 63 9.70 -2.72 3.68
N LEU A 64 8.60 -3.37 3.29
CA LEU A 64 8.54 -4.19 2.10
C LEU A 64 8.84 -3.33 0.86
N PHE A 65 8.21 -2.17 0.72
CA PHE A 65 8.38 -1.28 -0.43
C PHE A 65 9.68 -0.45 -0.39
N GLU A 66 10.36 -0.34 0.76
CA GLU A 66 11.72 0.18 0.87
C GLU A 66 12.77 -0.80 0.31
N SER A 67 12.44 -2.10 0.22
CA SER A 67 13.36 -3.11 -0.28
C SER A 67 13.65 -2.96 -1.77
N ASN A 68 14.93 -3.00 -2.12
CA ASN A 68 15.39 -3.01 -3.52
C ASN A 68 15.03 -4.30 -4.28
N LYS A 69 14.51 -5.32 -3.59
CA LYS A 69 14.09 -6.59 -4.20
C LYS A 69 12.70 -6.55 -4.84
N ILE A 70 11.92 -5.50 -4.57
CA ILE A 70 10.57 -5.38 -5.12
C ILE A 70 10.62 -4.96 -6.59
N PRO A 71 10.03 -5.74 -7.52
CA PRO A 71 9.99 -5.44 -8.95
C PRO A 71 8.91 -4.39 -9.26
N MET A 72 9.07 -3.19 -8.69
CA MET A 72 8.21 -2.04 -8.91
C MET A 72 9.10 -0.80 -9.07
N PHE A 73 8.72 0.11 -9.97
CA PHE A 73 9.46 1.36 -10.18
C PHE A 73 9.62 2.16 -8.89
N ALA A 74 10.78 2.77 -8.69
CA ALA A 74 11.09 3.49 -7.46
C ALA A 74 10.04 4.57 -7.11
N PHE A 75 9.53 5.29 -8.11
CA PHE A 75 8.47 6.30 -7.92
C PHE A 75 7.15 5.68 -7.45
N ALA A 76 6.77 4.52 -8.00
CA ALA A 76 5.58 3.80 -7.58
C ALA A 76 5.73 3.26 -6.15
N ARG A 77 6.91 2.74 -5.78
CA ARG A 77 7.20 2.34 -4.38
C ARG A 77 7.10 3.53 -3.42
N LYS A 78 7.67 4.68 -3.80
CA LYS A 78 7.58 5.92 -3.02
C LYS A 78 6.13 6.35 -2.82
N ALA A 79 5.30 6.29 -3.85
CA ALA A 79 3.87 6.62 -3.74
C ALA A 79 3.14 5.74 -2.72
N VAL A 80 3.43 4.44 -2.69
CA VAL A 80 2.88 3.53 -1.66
C VAL A 80 3.32 3.92 -0.25
N ILE A 81 4.62 4.16 -0.07
CA ILE A 81 5.19 4.53 1.25
C ILE A 81 4.59 5.84 1.75
N ASP A 82 4.57 6.87 0.90
CA ASP A 82 4.02 8.19 1.23
C ASP A 82 2.54 8.07 1.58
N PHE A 83 1.78 7.31 0.80
CA PHE A 83 0.36 7.09 1.02
C PHE A 83 0.08 6.43 2.38
N VAL A 84 0.73 5.31 2.69
CA VAL A 84 0.54 4.60 3.97
C VAL A 84 0.93 5.48 5.15
N THR A 85 2.04 6.23 5.02
CA THR A 85 2.53 7.15 6.06
C THR A 85 1.55 8.29 6.32
N LEU A 86 0.99 8.89 5.27
CA LEU A 86 -0.02 9.95 5.38
C LEU A 86 -1.31 9.45 6.06
N GLN A 87 -1.78 8.25 5.73
CA GLN A 87 -2.98 7.68 6.35
C GLN A 87 -2.78 7.41 7.84
N LYS A 88 -1.59 6.96 8.23
CA LYS A 88 -1.21 6.78 9.64
C LYS A 88 -1.22 8.12 10.40
N GLN A 89 -0.70 9.19 9.81
CA GLN A 89 -0.70 10.52 10.43
C GLN A 89 -2.12 11.07 10.63
N LYS A 90 -3.00 10.90 9.63
CA LYS A 90 -4.41 11.31 9.73
C LYS A 90 -5.14 10.59 10.85
N SER A 91 -4.98 9.27 10.92
CA SER A 91 -5.60 8.44 11.95
C SER A 91 -5.23 8.88 13.38
N ASN A 92 -3.98 9.31 13.59
CA ASN A 92 -3.52 9.78 14.91
C ASN A 92 -3.97 11.21 15.26
N THR A 93 -4.45 11.97 14.28
CA THR A 93 -4.93 13.35 14.48
C THR A 93 -6.42 13.36 14.81
N ASP A 94 -7.19 12.43 14.25
CA ASP A 94 -8.63 12.29 14.49
C ASP A 94 -8.96 11.71 15.89
N GLU A 95 -7.96 11.21 16.62
CA GLU A 95 -8.08 10.69 18.00
C GLU A 95 -7.73 11.73 19.09
N LYS A 96 -7.42 12.99 18.73
CA LYS A 96 -7.12 14.09 19.67
C LYS A 96 -8.17 15.18 19.67
#